data_AF-A0A347VNU6-F1
#
_entry.id   AF-A0A347VNU6-F1
#
_cell.length_a   1.000
_cell.length_b   1.000
_cell.length_c   1.000
_cell.angle_alpha   90.00
_cell.angle_beta   90.00
_cell.angle_gamma   90.00
#
_symmetry.space_group_name_H-M   'P 1'
#
loop_
_entity.id
_entity.type
_entity.pdbx_description
1 polymer ?
#
loop_
_entity_poly.entity_id
_entity_poly.type
_entity_poly.pdbx_seq_one_letter_code
_entity_poly.pdbx_strand_id
1 'polypeptide(L)'
;MQSINEWMLHTLRRDAESLSSMPLHWLEIMRDTWTHLVMRAVSFILNEGSFLICTDSKRAWFKDYVLSKINDKDKERPFIPIYNFDKNLENLLVDGDNGALSDVLGMSYRRYGLWYIGNSDNKIAQFALSNEDSLLWTLDDTFENSFTLNAKDINLDFKLIQSYRIFEMAIFAGIFGEFEVE
;
A
#
# COMPACT_ATOMS: atom_id res chain seq x y z
N MET A 1 42.97 -8.96 -12.96
CA MET A 1 41.92 -7.92 -12.79
C MET A 1 40.95 -8.12 -13.95
N GLN A 2 39.69 -8.46 -13.68
CA GLN A 2 38.73 -8.77 -14.74
C GLN A 2 38.36 -7.50 -15.53
N SER A 3 38.06 -7.62 -16.82
CA SER A 3 37.58 -6.49 -17.62
C SER A 3 36.20 -6.05 -17.13
N ILE A 4 35.92 -4.74 -17.14
CA ILE A 4 34.60 -4.21 -16.77
C ILE A 4 33.48 -4.82 -17.64
N ASN A 5 33.74 -5.11 -18.91
CA ASN A 5 32.77 -5.74 -19.80
C ASN A 5 32.40 -7.15 -19.34
N GLU A 6 33.39 -7.94 -18.92
CA GLU A 6 33.17 -9.30 -18.42
C GLU A 6 32.43 -9.25 -17.08
N TRP A 7 32.86 -8.36 -16.17
CA TRP A 7 32.18 -8.16 -14.88
C TRP A 7 30.72 -7.75 -15.07
N MET A 8 30.44 -6.79 -15.96
CA MET A 8 29.08 -6.34 -16.26
C MET A 8 28.21 -7.47 -16.83
N LEU A 9 28.74 -8.27 -17.77
CA LEU A 9 27.98 -9.39 -18.34
C LEU A 9 27.59 -10.42 -17.28
N HIS A 10 28.51 -10.75 -16.37
CA HIS A 10 28.23 -11.67 -15.27
C HIS A 10 27.22 -11.09 -14.28
N THR A 11 27.38 -9.81 -13.90
CA THR A 11 26.47 -9.16 -12.95
C THR A 11 25.04 -9.07 -13.51
N LEU A 12 24.88 -8.67 -14.77
CA LEU A 12 23.56 -8.57 -15.42
C LEU A 12 22.85 -9.92 -15.50
N ARG A 13 23.57 -11.00 -15.82
CA ARG A 13 22.99 -12.36 -15.86
C ARG A 13 22.57 -12.82 -14.48
N ARG A 14 23.43 -12.61 -13.47
CA ARG A 14 23.12 -12.98 -12.09
C ARG A 14 21.92 -12.21 -11.54
N ASP A 15 21.78 -10.94 -11.89
CA ASP A 15 20.62 -10.12 -11.51
C ASP A 15 19.34 -10.64 -12.15
N ALA A 16 19.35 -10.93 -13.46
CA ALA A 16 18.22 -11.53 -14.15
C ALA A 16 17.82 -12.90 -13.56
N GLU A 17 18.79 -13.73 -13.20
CA GLU A 17 18.56 -14.99 -12.50
C GLU A 17 17.93 -14.75 -11.11
N SER A 18 18.43 -13.78 -10.35
CA SER A 18 17.86 -13.38 -9.05
C SER A 18 16.40 -12.92 -9.19
N LEU A 19 16.09 -12.10 -10.19
CA LEU A 19 14.72 -11.66 -10.47
C LEU A 19 13.82 -12.83 -10.90
N SER A 20 14.36 -13.76 -11.70
CA SER A 20 13.64 -14.98 -12.10
C SER A 20 13.40 -15.94 -10.94
N SER A 21 14.18 -15.83 -9.86
CA SER A 21 14.02 -16.63 -8.64
C SER A 21 12.90 -16.13 -7.74
N MET A 22 12.34 -14.94 -7.99
CA MET A 22 11.10 -14.51 -7.34
C MET A 22 9.98 -15.48 -7.77
N PRO A 23 9.29 -16.16 -6.84
CA PRO A 23 8.17 -17.00 -7.22
C PRO A 23 7.09 -16.11 -7.84
N LEU A 24 6.84 -16.26 -9.14
CA LEU A 24 5.85 -15.47 -9.89
C LEU A 24 4.46 -15.51 -9.24
N HIS A 25 4.17 -16.60 -8.51
CA HIS A 25 2.91 -16.88 -7.82
C HIS A 25 2.94 -16.46 -6.33
N TRP A 26 3.89 -15.65 -5.88
CA TRP A 26 4.01 -15.30 -4.45
C TRP A 26 2.74 -14.68 -3.87
N LEU A 27 2.04 -13.83 -4.65
CA LEU A 27 0.80 -13.19 -4.22
C LEU A 27 -0.37 -14.18 -4.25
N GLU A 28 -0.34 -15.17 -5.14
CA GLU A 28 -1.33 -16.25 -5.18
C GLU A 28 -1.23 -17.14 -3.94
N ILE A 29 -0.01 -17.40 -3.44
CA ILE A 29 0.19 -18.12 -2.17
C ILE A 29 -0.47 -17.35 -1.00
N MET A 30 -0.50 -16.03 -1.07
CA MET A 30 -1.12 -15.16 -0.06
C MET A 30 -2.57 -14.77 -0.41
N ARG A 31 -3.19 -15.46 -1.37
CA ARG A 31 -4.48 -15.06 -1.96
C ARG A 31 -5.56 -14.87 -0.92
N ASP A 32 -5.69 -15.74 0.07
CA ASP A 32 -6.80 -15.68 1.02
C ASP A 32 -6.74 -14.39 1.86
N THR A 33 -5.59 -14.12 2.49
CA THR A 33 -5.36 -12.88 3.25
C THR A 33 -5.49 -11.63 2.36
N TRP A 34 -4.90 -11.68 1.16
CA TRP A 34 -4.96 -10.58 0.20
C TRP A 34 -6.40 -10.28 -0.25
N THR A 35 -7.16 -11.31 -0.61
CA THR A 35 -8.52 -11.16 -1.13
C THR A 35 -9.43 -10.56 -0.07
N HIS A 36 -9.39 -11.06 1.17
CA HIS A 36 -10.18 -10.48 2.27
C HIS A 36 -9.86 -9.00 2.51
N LEU A 37 -8.57 -8.63 2.52
CA LEU A 37 -8.16 -7.24 2.71
C LEU A 37 -8.61 -6.33 1.57
N VAL A 38 -8.43 -6.79 0.32
CA VAL A 38 -8.84 -6.05 -0.87
C VAL A 38 -10.35 -5.88 -0.91
N MET A 39 -11.13 -6.92 -0.61
CA MET A 39 -12.59 -6.83 -0.54
C MET A 39 -13.03 -5.76 0.46
N ARG A 40 -12.47 -5.74 1.67
CA ARG A 40 -12.78 -4.70 2.67
C ARG A 40 -12.46 -3.30 2.16
N ALA A 41 -11.30 -3.11 1.53
CA ALA A 41 -10.87 -1.82 1.01
C ALA A 41 -11.74 -1.34 -0.18
N VAL A 42 -12.12 -2.25 -1.09
CA VAL A 42 -13.03 -1.93 -2.20
C VAL A 42 -14.42 -1.59 -1.64
N SER A 43 -14.95 -2.40 -0.71
CA SER A 43 -16.23 -2.12 -0.04
C SER A 43 -16.23 -0.75 0.63
N PHE A 44 -15.14 -0.42 1.32
CA PHE A 44 -14.97 0.87 1.98
C PHE A 44 -15.04 2.04 0.98
N ILE A 45 -14.35 1.94 -0.16
CA ILE A 45 -14.38 2.97 -1.21
C ILE A 45 -15.77 3.10 -1.83
N LEU A 46 -16.44 1.98 -2.13
CA LEU A 46 -17.78 1.98 -2.71
C LEU A 46 -18.82 2.56 -1.75
N ASN A 47 -18.63 2.37 -0.45
CA ASN A 47 -19.47 2.93 0.63
C ASN A 47 -18.99 4.31 1.10
N GLU A 48 -18.62 5.18 0.15
CA GLU A 48 -18.27 6.60 0.35
C GLU A 48 -17.04 6.85 1.26
N GLY A 49 -16.23 5.83 1.51
CA GLY A 49 -15.00 5.92 2.28
C GLY A 49 -13.85 6.54 1.48
N SER A 50 -12.99 7.28 2.17
CA SER A 50 -11.77 7.88 1.60
C SER A 50 -10.52 7.33 2.29
N PHE A 51 -9.50 6.99 1.52
CA PHE A 51 -8.21 6.58 2.08
C PHE A 51 -7.21 7.73 2.10
N LEU A 52 -6.51 7.87 3.21
CA LEU A 52 -5.34 8.72 3.34
C LEU A 52 -4.09 7.83 3.30
N ILE A 53 -3.31 7.90 2.22
CA ILE A 53 -2.10 7.10 2.08
C ILE A 53 -0.96 7.69 2.92
N CYS A 54 -0.35 6.85 3.74
CA CYS A 54 0.76 7.20 4.61
C CYS A 54 1.77 6.04 4.65
N THR A 55 3.04 6.36 4.85
CA THR A 55 4.11 5.35 4.78
C THR A 55 5.15 5.58 5.86
N ASP A 56 6.01 4.59 6.09
CA ASP A 56 7.29 4.86 6.73
C ASP A 56 8.20 5.73 5.82
N SER A 57 9.32 6.18 6.39
CA SER A 57 10.28 7.04 5.67
C SER A 57 10.97 6.33 4.50
N LYS A 58 11.14 5.01 4.55
CA LYS A 58 11.82 4.22 3.50
C LYS A 58 10.91 4.01 2.29
N ARG A 59 9.59 4.00 2.49
CA ARG A 59 8.58 3.72 1.44
C ARG A 59 7.86 4.99 0.97
N ALA A 60 8.39 6.17 1.30
CA ALA A 60 7.88 7.44 0.79
C ALA A 60 7.81 7.48 -0.75
N TRP A 61 8.79 6.89 -1.45
CA TRP A 61 8.79 6.77 -2.91
C TRP A 61 7.56 6.03 -3.45
N PHE A 62 7.07 5.04 -2.70
CA PHE A 62 5.95 4.21 -3.11
C PHE A 62 4.63 4.95 -2.93
N LYS A 63 4.52 5.80 -1.90
CA LYS A 63 3.41 6.74 -1.74
C LYS A 63 3.24 7.62 -2.98
N ASP A 64 4.33 8.24 -3.41
CA ASP A 64 4.35 9.11 -4.58
C ASP A 64 4.03 8.34 -5.87
N TYR A 65 4.56 7.12 -5.99
CA TYR A 65 4.24 6.21 -7.09
C TYR A 65 2.72 5.94 -7.16
N VAL A 66 2.09 5.54 -6.06
CA VAL A 66 0.65 5.27 -6.00
C VAL A 66 -0.18 6.51 -6.37
N LEU A 67 0.13 7.66 -5.75
CA LEU A 67 -0.60 8.91 -6.00
C LEU A 67 -0.49 9.37 -7.46
N SER A 68 0.66 9.14 -8.10
CA SER A 68 0.86 9.47 -9.53
C SER A 68 0.08 8.56 -10.48
N LYS A 69 -0.32 7.36 -10.04
CA LYS A 69 -0.93 6.33 -10.89
C LYS A 69 -2.41 6.12 -10.68
N ILE A 70 -2.92 6.33 -9.46
CA ILE A 70 -4.30 5.98 -9.10
C ILE A 70 -5.32 6.89 -9.80
N ASN A 71 -5.03 8.19 -9.86
CA ASN A 71 -5.89 9.21 -10.48
C ASN A 71 -5.20 9.83 -11.71
N ASP A 72 -4.58 8.96 -12.51
CA ASP A 72 -3.95 9.35 -13.78
C ASP A 72 -5.02 9.79 -14.80
N LYS A 73 -4.85 10.99 -15.34
CA LYS A 73 -5.81 11.64 -16.25
C LYS A 73 -5.89 10.94 -17.60
N ASP A 74 -4.84 10.23 -17.99
CA ASP A 74 -4.74 9.59 -19.30
C ASP A 74 -5.51 8.25 -19.38
N LYS A 75 -6.02 7.74 -18.24
CA LYS A 75 -6.65 6.40 -18.14
C LYS A 75 -8.17 6.39 -18.33
N GLU A 76 -8.81 7.51 -18.68
CA GLU A 76 -10.26 7.64 -18.96
C GLU A 76 -11.20 6.91 -17.97
N ARG A 77 -10.87 6.92 -16.67
CA ARG A 77 -11.60 6.20 -15.63
C ARG A 77 -12.01 7.14 -14.48
N PRO A 78 -13.00 6.76 -13.65
CA PRO A 78 -13.41 7.57 -12.52
C PRO A 78 -12.25 7.85 -11.55
N PHE A 79 -12.26 9.04 -10.94
CA PHE A 79 -11.34 9.35 -9.84
C PHE A 79 -11.76 8.62 -8.57
N ILE A 80 -10.77 8.11 -7.84
CA ILE A 80 -10.94 7.38 -6.59
C ILE A 80 -10.54 8.29 -5.42
N PRO A 81 -11.27 8.29 -4.28
CA PRO A 81 -10.98 9.12 -3.11
C PRO A 81 -9.79 8.60 -2.29
N ILE A 82 -8.60 8.58 -2.91
CA ILE A 82 -7.32 8.28 -2.28
C ILE A 82 -6.48 9.55 -2.28
N TYR A 83 -6.13 10.03 -1.09
CA TYR A 83 -5.44 11.31 -0.87
C TYR A 83 -4.13 11.09 -0.11
N ASN A 84 -3.18 12.02 -0.28
CA ASN A 84 -1.96 12.03 0.51
C ASN A 84 -2.27 12.38 1.97
N PHE A 85 -1.75 11.61 2.91
CA PHE A 85 -1.62 12.06 4.29
C PHE A 85 -0.45 13.06 4.35
N ASP A 86 -0.78 14.34 4.47
CA ASP A 86 0.20 15.42 4.44
C ASP A 86 1.14 15.35 5.66
N LYS A 87 2.41 15.72 5.45
CA LYS A 87 3.38 15.96 6.50
C LYS A 87 2.89 16.94 7.56
N ASN A 88 2.05 17.90 7.20
CA ASN A 88 1.39 18.79 8.16
C ASN A 88 0.50 18.02 9.14
N LEU A 89 -0.22 17.01 8.67
CA LEU A 89 -1.03 16.11 9.51
C LEU A 89 -0.13 15.15 10.30
N GLU A 90 0.95 14.64 9.68
CA GLU A 90 1.95 13.82 10.38
C GLU A 90 2.57 14.57 11.57
N ASN A 91 2.84 15.88 11.44
CA ASN A 91 3.40 16.70 12.52
C ASN A 91 2.43 16.92 13.70
N LEU A 92 1.12 16.67 13.51
CA LEU A 92 0.13 16.72 14.58
C LEU A 92 0.08 15.42 15.40
N LEU A 93 0.76 14.36 14.96
CA LEU A 93 0.82 13.10 15.69
C LEU A 93 1.63 13.27 16.97
N VAL A 94 1.02 12.87 18.08
CA VAL A 94 1.61 12.89 19.42
C VAL A 94 1.82 11.46 19.91
N ASP A 95 2.72 11.28 20.87
CA ASP A 95 2.87 9.99 21.53
C ASP A 95 1.66 9.76 22.45
N GLY A 96 0.89 8.70 22.19
CA GLY A 96 -0.30 8.35 22.95
C GLY A 96 -1.59 8.66 22.21
N ASP A 97 -2.41 9.55 22.76
CA ASP A 97 -3.76 9.83 22.26
C ASP A 97 -3.73 10.82 21.07
N ASN A 98 -4.13 10.33 19.90
CA ASN A 98 -4.27 11.12 18.68
C ASN A 98 -5.72 11.55 18.42
N GLY A 99 -6.59 11.54 19.44
CA GLY A 99 -8.01 11.89 19.34
C GLY A 99 -8.28 13.25 18.68
N ALA A 100 -7.48 14.28 18.98
CA ALA A 100 -7.62 15.58 18.34
C ALA A 100 -7.38 15.54 16.82
N LEU A 101 -6.43 14.73 16.35
CA LEU A 101 -6.21 14.52 14.92
C LEU A 101 -7.36 13.71 14.31
N SER A 102 -7.83 12.68 14.99
CA SER A 102 -9.00 11.91 14.58
C SER A 102 -10.24 12.80 14.41
N ASP A 103 -10.45 13.76 15.32
CA ASP A 103 -11.56 14.72 15.26
C ASP A 103 -11.42 15.63 14.03
N VAL A 104 -10.22 16.17 13.78
CA VAL A 104 -9.95 17.01 12.60
C VAL A 104 -10.20 16.24 11.30
N LEU A 105 -9.76 14.98 11.22
CA LEU A 105 -10.01 14.13 10.07
C LEU A 105 -11.49 13.78 9.92
N GLY A 106 -12.19 13.50 11.02
CA GLY A 106 -13.63 13.24 11.03
C GLY A 106 -14.48 14.44 10.64
N MET A 107 -14.01 15.66 10.90
CA MET A 107 -14.63 16.89 10.40
C MET A 107 -14.37 17.13 8.90
N SER A 108 -13.23 16.63 8.39
CA SER A 108 -12.77 16.88 7.02
C SER A 108 -13.30 15.85 6.02
N TYR A 109 -13.48 14.61 6.47
CA TYR A 109 -13.89 13.47 5.64
C TYR A 109 -15.13 12.80 6.22
N ARG A 110 -16.10 12.45 5.37
CA ARG A 110 -17.34 11.78 5.80
C ARG A 110 -17.07 10.42 6.46
N ARG A 111 -16.13 9.67 5.90
CA ARG A 111 -15.57 8.41 6.44
C ARG A 111 -14.14 8.26 5.93
N TYR A 112 -13.19 8.03 6.81
CA TYR A 112 -11.77 7.92 6.43
C TYR A 112 -11.10 6.68 7.02
N GLY A 113 -10.20 6.10 6.24
CA GLY A 113 -9.28 5.05 6.67
C GLY A 113 -7.86 5.45 6.31
N LEU A 114 -6.86 4.95 7.04
CA LEU A 114 -5.47 5.14 6.65
C LEU A 114 -5.02 3.98 5.76
N TRP A 115 -4.43 4.28 4.62
CA TRP A 115 -3.71 3.28 3.85
C TRP A 115 -2.24 3.35 4.23
N TYR A 116 -1.86 2.55 5.23
CA TYR A 116 -0.51 2.54 5.79
C TYR A 116 0.39 1.52 5.09
N ILE A 117 1.59 1.93 4.68
CA ILE A 117 2.60 1.04 4.08
C ILE A 117 3.96 1.21 4.75
N GLY A 118 4.43 0.21 5.49
CA GLY A 118 5.76 0.27 6.12
C GLY A 118 5.92 -0.54 7.41
N ASN A 119 7.02 -0.27 8.13
CA ASN A 119 7.30 -0.86 9.44
C ASN A 119 6.32 -0.36 10.52
N SER A 120 5.97 -1.20 11.49
CA SER A 120 5.01 -0.82 12.54
C SER A 120 5.58 0.13 13.62
N ASP A 121 6.90 0.25 13.72
CA ASP A 121 7.59 1.03 14.77
C ASP A 121 7.67 2.53 14.42
N ASN A 122 6.52 3.19 14.31
CA ASN A 122 6.40 4.65 14.21
C ASN A 122 4.99 5.14 14.56
N LYS A 123 4.87 6.44 14.87
CA LYS A 123 3.61 7.08 15.28
C LYS A 123 2.50 6.97 14.22
N ILE A 124 2.88 7.05 12.94
CA ILE A 124 1.93 6.97 11.82
C ILE A 124 1.32 5.57 11.76
N ALA A 125 2.13 4.53 11.91
CA ALA A 125 1.67 3.15 11.97
C ALA A 125 0.74 2.91 13.16
N GLN A 126 1.11 3.39 14.36
CA GLN A 126 0.28 3.28 15.56
C GLN A 126 -1.09 3.95 15.37
N PHE A 127 -1.10 5.13 14.74
CA PHE A 127 -2.33 5.83 14.43
C PHE A 127 -3.19 5.05 13.40
N ALA A 128 -2.59 4.52 12.33
CA ALA A 128 -3.29 3.69 11.36
C ALA A 128 -3.87 2.42 11.99
N LEU A 129 -3.11 1.75 12.86
CA LEU A 129 -3.54 0.55 13.58
C LEU A 129 -4.72 0.80 14.52
N SER A 130 -4.86 2.03 15.03
CA SER A 130 -5.98 2.42 15.89
C SER A 130 -7.30 2.68 15.14
N ASN A 131 -7.25 2.77 13.81
CA ASN A 131 -8.44 3.01 12.97
C ASN A 131 -8.85 1.72 12.24
N GLU A 132 -10.03 1.20 12.57
CA GLU A 132 -10.58 -0.08 12.08
C GLU A 132 -10.82 -0.14 10.56
N ASP A 133 -11.06 1.03 9.94
CA ASP A 133 -11.29 1.18 8.51
C ASP A 133 -9.97 1.30 7.71
N SER A 134 -8.82 1.23 8.38
CA SER A 134 -7.51 1.33 7.73
C SER A 134 -7.15 0.12 6.88
N LEU A 135 -6.47 0.39 5.76
CA LEU A 135 -5.83 -0.59 4.89
C LEU A 135 -4.35 -0.70 5.26
N LEU A 136 -3.96 -1.82 5.88
CA LEU A 136 -2.64 -1.97 6.48
C LEU A 136 -1.73 -2.89 5.65
N TRP A 137 -0.67 -2.33 5.09
CA TRP A 137 0.41 -3.06 4.41
C TRP A 137 1.67 -2.98 5.27
N THR A 138 1.83 -3.95 6.17
CA THR A 138 2.88 -3.91 7.19
C THR A 138 4.11 -4.69 6.77
N LEU A 139 5.22 -4.39 7.42
CA LEU A 139 6.49 -5.08 7.21
C LEU A 139 6.92 -5.80 8.48
N ASP A 140 7.23 -7.09 8.33
CA ASP A 140 7.66 -8.05 9.36
C ASP A 140 6.60 -8.35 10.45
N ASP A 141 5.86 -7.34 10.92
CA ASP A 141 4.85 -7.46 11.95
C ASP A 141 3.46 -7.77 11.36
N THR A 142 2.84 -8.85 11.85
CA THR A 142 1.50 -9.27 11.43
C THR A 142 0.45 -8.74 12.40
N PHE A 143 -0.55 -8.05 11.85
CA PHE A 143 -1.72 -7.59 12.59
C PHE A 143 -2.99 -8.17 12.01
N GLU A 144 -4.09 -8.08 12.75
CA GLU A 144 -5.40 -8.43 12.20
C GLU A 144 -5.71 -7.55 10.99
N ASN A 145 -6.28 -8.15 9.94
CA ASN A 145 -6.65 -7.45 8.72
C ASN A 145 -5.50 -6.65 8.08
N SER A 146 -4.29 -7.21 8.11
CA SER A 146 -3.11 -6.62 7.48
C SER A 146 -2.55 -7.53 6.38
N PHE A 147 -1.89 -6.91 5.41
CA PHE A 147 -1.08 -7.57 4.41
C PHE A 147 0.39 -7.39 4.75
N THR A 148 1.01 -8.45 5.28
CA THR A 148 2.38 -8.39 5.80
C THR A 148 3.39 -8.87 4.76
N LEU A 149 4.39 -8.05 4.48
CA LEU A 149 5.54 -8.38 3.65
C LEU A 149 6.83 -8.45 4.49
N ASN A 150 7.85 -9.12 3.97
CA ASN A 150 9.15 -9.19 4.64
C ASN A 150 10.01 -7.99 4.25
N ALA A 151 10.45 -7.20 5.24
CA ALA A 151 11.24 -5.99 5.02
C ALA A 151 12.63 -6.27 4.41
N LYS A 152 13.15 -7.49 4.58
CA LYS A 152 14.46 -7.96 4.11
C LYS A 152 14.36 -8.70 2.77
N ASP A 153 13.17 -8.82 2.18
CA ASP A 153 13.02 -9.41 0.86
C ASP A 153 13.68 -8.52 -0.20
N ILE A 154 14.62 -9.09 -0.95
CA ILE A 154 15.31 -8.37 -2.04
C ILE A 154 14.34 -7.93 -3.14
N ASN A 155 13.19 -8.60 -3.27
CA ASN A 155 12.16 -8.29 -4.25
C ASN A 155 11.01 -7.44 -3.66
N LEU A 156 11.16 -6.88 -2.46
CA LEU A 156 10.10 -6.12 -1.78
C LEU A 156 9.49 -5.02 -2.66
N ASP A 157 10.33 -4.23 -3.32
CA ASP A 157 9.86 -3.10 -4.14
C ASP A 157 9.02 -3.60 -5.34
N PHE A 158 9.43 -4.70 -5.98
CA PHE A 158 8.64 -5.36 -7.03
C PHE A 158 7.31 -5.88 -6.50
N LYS A 159 7.31 -6.48 -5.30
CA LYS A 159 6.11 -6.98 -4.65
C LYS A 159 5.13 -5.85 -4.34
N LEU A 160 5.60 -4.73 -3.81
CA LEU A 160 4.78 -3.54 -3.56
C LEU A 160 4.13 -3.02 -4.85
N ILE A 161 4.91 -2.89 -5.94
CA ILE A 161 4.41 -2.46 -7.24
C ILE A 161 3.37 -3.45 -7.78
N GLN A 162 3.63 -4.75 -7.70
CA GLN A 162 2.70 -5.78 -8.15
C GLN A 162 1.40 -5.77 -7.35
N SER A 163 1.49 -5.73 -6.01
CA SER A 163 0.33 -5.62 -5.12
C SER A 163 -0.51 -4.39 -5.45
N TYR A 164 0.11 -3.24 -5.67
CA TYR A 164 -0.63 -2.03 -6.08
C TYR A 164 -1.36 -2.22 -7.40
N ARG A 165 -0.71 -2.77 -8.43
CA ARG A 165 -1.35 -2.98 -9.74
C ARG A 165 -2.57 -3.89 -9.64
N ILE A 166 -2.47 -4.97 -8.86
CA ILE A 166 -3.60 -5.88 -8.64
C ILE A 166 -4.70 -5.20 -7.81
N PHE A 167 -4.33 -4.43 -6.77
CA PHE A 167 -5.29 -3.68 -5.97
C PHE A 167 -6.04 -2.62 -6.79
N GLU A 168 -5.32 -1.86 -7.62
CA GLU A 168 -5.90 -0.89 -8.57
C GLU A 168 -6.91 -1.58 -9.50
N MET A 169 -6.54 -2.71 -10.11
CA MET A 169 -7.46 -3.49 -10.95
C MET A 169 -8.70 -3.94 -10.16
N ALA A 170 -8.53 -4.41 -8.93
CA ALA A 170 -9.64 -4.84 -8.09
C ALA A 170 -10.60 -3.69 -7.72
N ILE A 171 -10.08 -2.48 -7.44
CA ILE A 171 -10.94 -1.31 -7.19
C ILE A 171 -11.84 -1.04 -8.40
N PHE A 172 -11.26 -0.98 -9.60
CA PHE A 172 -12.04 -0.68 -10.80
C PHE A 172 -12.99 -1.81 -11.17
N ALA A 173 -12.58 -3.07 -11.04
CA ALA A 173 -13.48 -4.21 -11.21
C ALA A 173 -14.67 -4.15 -10.23
N GLY A 174 -14.46 -3.72 -8.98
CA GLY A 174 -15.54 -3.47 -8.02
C GLY A 174 -16.45 -2.29 -8.44
N ILE A 175 -15.88 -1.17 -8.89
CA ILE A 175 -16.64 -0.01 -9.40
C ILE A 175 -17.49 -0.37 -10.62
N PHE A 176 -16.98 -1.22 -11.51
CA PHE A 176 -17.68 -1.66 -12.72
C PHE A 176 -18.61 -2.86 -12.49
N GLY A 177 -18.70 -3.37 -11.26
CA GLY A 177 -19.59 -4.46 -10.90
C GLY A 177 -19.18 -5.82 -11.47
N GLU A 178 -17.88 -6.07 -11.67
CA GLU A 178 -17.36 -7.36 -12.12
C GLU A 178 -17.43 -8.44 -11.02
N PHE A 179 -17.56 -8.03 -9.76
CA PHE A 179 -17.82 -8.91 -8.61
C PHE A 179 -18.69 -8.19 -7.57
N GLU A 180 -19.44 -8.97 -6.80
CA GLU A 180 -20.19 -8.45 -5.65
C GLU A 180 -19.25 -8.27 -4.47
N VAL A 181 -19.37 -7.12 -3.81
CA VAL A 181 -18.64 -6.84 -2.59
C VAL A 181 -19.60 -7.08 -1.44
N GLU A 182 -19.39 -8.17 -0.71
CA GLU A 182 -20.12 -8.47 0.53
C GLU A 182 -19.78 -7.48 1.65
#